data_AF-A0A6B4JRV5-F1
#
_entry.id   AF-A0A6B4JRV5-F1
#
_cell.length_a   1.000
_cell.length_b   1.000
_cell.length_c   1.000
_cell.angle_alpha   90.00
_cell.angle_beta   90.00
_cell.angle_gamma   90.00
#
_symmetry.space_group_name_H-M   'P 1'
#
loop_
_entity.id
_entity.type
_entity.pdbx_description
1 polymer ?
#
loop_
_entity_poly.entity_id
_entity_poly.type
_entity_poly.pdbx_seq_one_letter_code
_entity_poly.pdbx_strand_id
1 'polypeptide(L)'
;MNLHKTIIDNEGFIIEVCVLFINNNPQGFEITEDMKIVDRYTLGNELIKPKWDFDNKKWIESATDEEIKEWEEQNKPLPKEPSETDLLKIELAENTKDLAKKDLEIEQLQKDIADITKQLAVGGNI
;
A
#
# COMPACT_ATOMS: atom_id res chain seq x y z
N MET A 1 35.91 29.46 -20.80
CA MET A 1 35.57 29.24 -19.38
C MET A 1 35.54 27.75 -19.14
N ASN A 2 36.20 27.26 -18.08
CA ASN A 2 36.27 25.84 -17.76
C ASN A 2 35.38 25.56 -16.55
N LEU A 3 34.44 24.64 -16.69
CA LEU A 3 33.52 24.25 -15.63
C LEU A 3 33.45 22.74 -15.53
N HIS A 4 33.22 22.25 -14.32
CA HIS A 4 32.86 20.85 -14.10
C HIS A 4 31.36 20.79 -13.83
N LYS A 5 30.69 19.81 -14.46
CA LYS A 5 29.25 19.58 -14.33
C LYS A 5 28.99 18.09 -14.09
N THR A 6 27.82 17.79 -13.56
CA THR A 6 27.32 16.41 -13.42
C THR A 6 26.28 16.17 -14.49
N ILE A 7 26.31 14.97 -15.07
CA ILE A 7 25.34 14.50 -16.05
C ILE A 7 24.37 13.58 -15.33
N ILE A 8 23.08 13.84 -15.53
CA ILE A 8 21.98 13.07 -14.95
C ILE A 8 21.05 12.58 -16.05
N ASP A 9 20.25 11.58 -15.73
CA ASP A 9 19.11 11.18 -16.56
C ASP A 9 17.92 12.16 -16.42
N ASN A 10 16.82 11.87 -17.11
CA ASN A 10 15.58 12.65 -17.04
C ASN A 10 14.88 12.58 -15.68
N GLU A 11 15.21 11.59 -14.85
CA GLU A 11 14.61 11.40 -13.52
C GLU A 11 15.39 12.11 -12.41
N GLY A 12 16.63 12.51 -12.68
CA GLY A 12 17.49 13.23 -11.74
C GLY A 12 18.64 12.41 -11.17
N PHE A 13 18.83 11.16 -11.61
CA PHE A 13 19.89 10.29 -11.10
C PHE A 13 21.19 10.46 -11.90
N ILE A 14 22.33 10.28 -11.22
CA ILE A 14 23.65 10.51 -11.81
C ILE A 14 23.98 9.44 -12.85
N ILE A 15 24.33 9.89 -14.06
CA ILE A 15 24.96 9.08 -15.11
C ILE A 15 26.48 9.24 -15.04
N GLU A 16 26.96 10.48 -14.93
CA GLU A 16 28.38 10.80 -14.81
C GLU A 16 28.59 11.94 -13.82
N VAL A 17 29.40 11.68 -12.79
CA VAL A 17 29.61 12.60 -11.67
C VAL A 17 30.34 13.87 -12.13
N CYS A 18 31.32 13.75 -13.03
CA CYS A 18 32.22 14.85 -13.34
C CYS A 18 32.65 14.90 -14.80
N VAL A 19 32.00 15.76 -15.58
CA VAL A 19 32.41 16.09 -16.95
C VAL A 19 33.00 17.50 -16.99
N LEU A 20 34.16 17.63 -17.62
CA LEU A 20 34.79 18.91 -17.92
C LEU A 20 34.12 19.55 -19.13
N PHE A 21 33.74 20.82 -19.00
CA PHE A 21 33.22 21.66 -20.08
C PHE A 21 34.22 22.77 -20.39
N ILE A 22 34.68 22.82 -21.63
CA ILE A 22 35.51 23.91 -22.16
C ILE A 22 34.68 24.68 -23.18
N ASN A 23 34.42 25.96 -22.91
CA ASN A 23 33.58 26.82 -23.77
C ASN A 23 32.21 26.17 -24.08
N ASN A 24 31.54 25.65 -23.03
CA ASN A 24 30.27 24.92 -23.09
C ASN A 24 30.27 23.60 -23.88
N ASN A 25 31.42 23.10 -24.31
CA ASN A 25 31.52 21.79 -24.95
C ASN A 25 32.04 20.73 -23.95
N PRO A 26 31.33 19.60 -23.79
CA PRO A 26 31.79 18.51 -22.95
C PRO A 26 33.07 17.90 -23.52
N GLN A 27 34.00 17.52 -22.65
CA GLN A 27 35.26 16.90 -23.02
C GLN A 27 35.22 15.41 -22.70
N GLY A 28 35.44 14.58 -23.73
CA GLY A 28 35.50 13.12 -23.55
C GLY A 28 34.17 12.46 -23.15
N PHE A 29 33.05 13.17 -23.29
CA PHE A 29 31.72 12.67 -22.98
C PHE A 29 30.74 13.13 -24.05
N GLU A 30 29.93 12.21 -24.58
CA GLU A 30 28.88 12.49 -25.56
C GLU A 30 27.54 12.66 -24.84
N ILE A 31 26.85 13.76 -25.11
CA ILE A 31 25.57 14.07 -24.46
C ILE A 31 24.45 13.66 -25.41
N THR A 32 23.57 12.79 -24.94
CA THR A 32 22.37 12.36 -25.67
C THR A 32 21.14 13.19 -25.25
N GLU A 33 20.03 13.07 -25.98
CA GLU A 33 18.80 13.84 -25.71
C GLU A 33 18.17 13.53 -24.34
N ASP A 34 18.40 12.32 -23.83
CA ASP A 34 17.87 11.82 -22.56
C ASP A 34 18.70 12.24 -21.34
N MET A 35 19.75 13.03 -21.56
CA MET A 35 20.65 13.49 -20.50
C MET A 35 20.40 14.97 -20.18
N LYS A 36 20.61 15.35 -18.92
CA LYS A 36 20.63 16.75 -18.47
C LYS A 36 21.96 17.09 -17.82
N ILE A 37 22.36 18.35 -17.97
CA ILE A 37 23.59 18.91 -17.42
C ILE A 37 23.22 19.77 -16.21
N VAL A 38 23.73 19.43 -15.04
CA VAL A 38 23.43 20.14 -13.79
C VAL A 38 24.69 20.56 -13.05
N ASP A 39 24.51 21.32 -11.98
CA ASP A 39 25.63 21.72 -11.14
C ASP A 39 26.32 20.52 -10.51
N ARG A 40 27.65 20.61 -10.42
CA ARG A 40 28.49 19.49 -10.01
C ARG A 40 28.08 18.97 -8.64
N TYR A 41 27.83 17.66 -8.54
CA TYR A 41 27.78 16.95 -7.29
C TYR A 41 29.19 16.84 -6.69
N THR A 42 29.40 17.38 -5.49
CA THR A 42 30.72 17.42 -4.84
C THR A 42 30.80 16.65 -3.53
N LEU A 43 29.68 16.11 -3.03
CA LEU A 43 29.63 15.52 -1.68
C LEU A 43 30.30 14.15 -1.60
N GLY A 44 30.61 13.50 -2.73
CA GLY A 44 31.54 12.36 -2.81
C GLY A 44 31.24 11.19 -1.86
N ASN A 45 30.02 11.13 -1.34
CA ASN A 45 29.63 10.15 -0.34
C ASN A 45 28.86 9.03 -1.04
N GLU A 46 29.46 7.85 -1.09
CA GLU A 46 28.87 6.64 -1.69
C GLU A 46 27.66 6.11 -0.90
N LEU A 47 27.45 6.58 0.34
CA LEU A 47 26.31 6.19 1.17
C LEU A 47 25.04 6.97 0.84
N ILE A 48 25.17 8.15 0.23
CA ILE A 48 24.04 8.97 -0.17
C ILE A 48 23.72 8.62 -1.62
N LYS A 49 22.44 8.41 -1.92
CA LYS A 49 21.95 8.29 -3.31
C LYS A 49 21.49 9.65 -3.79
N PRO A 50 22.38 10.44 -4.45
CA PRO A 50 22.04 11.79 -4.85
C PRO A 50 21.04 11.79 -6.00
N LYS A 51 20.01 12.62 -5.87
CA LYS A 51 19.05 12.93 -6.92
C LYS A 51 18.99 14.44 -7.11
N TRP A 52 18.95 14.89 -8.35
CA TRP A 52 18.78 16.31 -8.67
C TRP A 52 17.31 16.71 -8.57
N ASP A 53 17.02 17.68 -7.72
CA ASP A 53 15.71 18.32 -7.61
C ASP A 53 15.62 19.44 -8.65
N PHE A 54 14.83 19.22 -9.71
CA PHE A 54 14.69 20.17 -10.82
C PHE A 54 14.03 21.49 -10.41
N ASP A 55 13.09 21.44 -9.47
CA ASP A 55 12.32 22.61 -9.03
C ASP A 55 13.18 23.52 -8.15
N ASN A 56 13.91 22.92 -7.20
CA ASN A 56 14.73 23.65 -6.24
C ASN A 56 16.20 23.80 -6.69
N LYS A 57 16.59 23.19 -7.81
CA LYS A 57 17.95 23.20 -8.39
C LYS A 57 19.02 22.83 -7.37
N LYS A 58 18.81 21.73 -6.65
CA LYS A 58 19.70 21.25 -5.58
C LYS A 58 19.81 19.73 -5.59
N TRP A 59 20.88 19.23 -4.98
CA TRP A 59 21.02 17.81 -4.69
C TRP A 59 20.21 17.44 -3.44
N ILE A 60 19.45 16.35 -3.55
CA ILE A 60 18.73 15.71 -2.44
C ILE A 60 19.12 14.23 -2.36
N GLU A 61 18.72 13.57 -1.28
CA GLU A 61 18.86 12.12 -1.13
C GLU A 61 17.54 11.44 -1.47
N SER A 62 17.56 10.46 -2.39
CA SER A 62 16.38 9.70 -2.80
C SER A 62 16.73 8.27 -3.19
N ALA A 63 15.84 7.33 -2.88
CA ALA A 63 15.86 5.99 -3.46
C ALA A 63 15.35 6.03 -4.91
N THR A 64 15.68 5.01 -5.70
CA THR A 64 15.08 4.77 -7.03
C THR A 64 13.71 4.11 -6.91
N ASP A 65 12.93 4.13 -7.99
CA ASP A 65 11.61 3.50 -8.01
C ASP A 65 11.69 1.97 -7.85
N GLU A 66 12.73 1.34 -8.39
CA GLU A 66 13.00 -0.09 -8.22
C GLU A 66 13.26 -0.43 -6.75
N GLU A 67 14.05 0.38 -6.06
CA GLU A 67 14.39 0.17 -4.65
C GLU A 67 13.17 0.33 -3.74
N ILE A 68 12.32 1.32 -4.03
CA ILE A 68 11.04 1.50 -3.34
C ILE A 68 10.17 0.26 -3.56
N LYS A 69 10.07 -0.22 -4.80
CA LYS A 69 9.27 -1.39 -5.14
C LYS A 69 9.78 -2.66 -4.46
N GLU A 70 11.09 -2.91 -4.47
CA GLU A 70 11.71 -4.04 -3.79
C GLU A 70 11.43 -4.00 -2.29
N TRP A 71 11.57 -2.81 -1.69
CA TRP A 71 11.26 -2.60 -0.28
C TRP A 71 9.77 -2.87 0.00
N GLU A 72 8.86 -2.36 -0.81
CA GLU A 72 7.42 -2.59 -0.68
C GLU A 72 7.05 -4.06 -0.83
N GLU A 73 7.69 -4.80 -1.75
CA GLU A 73 7.46 -6.24 -1.91
C GLU A 73 7.95 -7.04 -0.71
N GLN A 74 9.12 -6.70 -0.17
CA GLN A 74 9.68 -7.35 1.03
C GLN A 74 8.91 -7.00 2.31
N ASN A 75 8.36 -5.79 2.39
CA ASN A 75 7.67 -5.25 3.57
C ASN A 75 6.16 -5.21 3.42
N LYS A 76 5.61 -5.90 2.41
CA LYS A 76 4.16 -6.04 2.23
C LYS A 76 3.55 -6.54 3.54
N PRO A 77 2.56 -5.81 4.11
CA PRO A 77 1.93 -6.25 5.34
C PRO A 77 1.34 -7.63 5.08
N LEU A 78 1.78 -8.62 5.87
CA LEU A 78 1.16 -9.92 5.88
C LEU A 78 -0.34 -9.75 6.19
N PRO A 79 -1.22 -10.58 5.59
CA PRO A 79 -2.61 -10.61 6.00
C PRO A 79 -2.65 -10.73 7.52
N LYS A 80 -3.29 -9.77 8.20
CA LYS A 80 -3.44 -9.86 9.65
C LYS A 80 -4.27 -11.11 9.91
N GLU A 81 -3.69 -12.08 10.62
CA GLU A 81 -4.49 -13.15 11.19
C GLU A 81 -5.62 -12.50 12.02
N PRO A 82 -6.85 -13.01 11.93
CA PRO A 82 -7.95 -12.46 12.72
C PRO A 82 -7.55 -12.51 14.19
N SER A 83 -7.66 -11.39 14.88
CA SER A 83 -7.35 -11.34 16.30
C SER A 83 -8.37 -12.19 17.07
N GLU A 84 -8.04 -12.56 18.31
CA GLU A 84 -9.00 -13.23 19.22
C GLU A 84 -10.31 -12.46 19.30
N THR A 85 -10.26 -11.13 19.29
CA THR A 85 -11.45 -10.27 19.29
C THR A 85 -12.27 -10.35 18.00
N ASP A 86 -11.65 -10.57 16.84
CA ASP A 86 -12.36 -10.75 15.58
C ASP A 86 -13.01 -12.12 15.51
N LEU A 87 -12.33 -13.16 16.00
CA LEU A 87 -12.89 -14.50 16.15
C LEU A 87 -14.10 -14.50 17.09
N LEU A 88 -13.99 -13.83 18.25
CA LEU A 88 -15.08 -13.71 19.21
C LEU A 88 -16.30 -12.96 18.62
N LYS A 89 -16.10 -11.94 17.78
CA LYS A 89 -17.20 -11.25 17.10
C LYS A 89 -17.92 -12.14 16.10
N ILE A 90 -17.17 -12.96 15.36
CA ILE A 90 -17.72 -13.94 14.41
C ILE A 90 -18.58 -14.96 15.17
N GLU A 91 -18.03 -15.55 16.23
CA GLU A 91 -18.74 -16.53 17.05
C GLU A 91 -20.00 -15.93 17.72
N LEU A 92 -19.93 -14.69 18.18
CA LEU A 92 -21.09 -13.99 18.74
C LEU A 92 -22.19 -13.78 17.71
N ALA A 93 -21.83 -13.41 16.48
CA ALA A 93 -22.79 -13.21 15.39
C ALA A 93 -23.46 -14.52 14.97
N GLU A 94 -22.70 -15.61 14.87
CA GLU A 94 -23.21 -16.95 14.58
C GLU A 94 -24.17 -17.43 15.67
N ASN A 95 -23.77 -17.34 16.94
CA ASN A 95 -24.61 -17.72 18.08
C ASN A 95 -25.90 -16.90 18.14
N THR A 96 -25.83 -15.59 17.88
CA THR A 96 -27.01 -14.71 17.86
C THR A 96 -27.99 -15.13 16.77
N LYS A 97 -27.48 -15.47 15.57
CA LYS A 97 -28.32 -15.93 14.46
C LYS A 97 -29.00 -17.26 14.77
N ASP A 98 -28.30 -18.18 15.42
CA ASP A 98 -28.87 -19.48 15.77
C ASP A 98 -29.87 -19.40 16.91
N LEU A 99 -29.67 -18.50 17.88
CA LEU A 99 -30.69 -18.19 18.90
C LEU A 99 -31.96 -17.63 18.24
N ALA A 100 -31.84 -16.66 17.34
CA ALA A 100 -33.00 -16.08 16.66
C ALA A 100 -33.82 -17.12 15.86
N LYS A 101 -33.16 -18.11 15.23
CA LYS A 101 -33.86 -19.21 14.57
C LYS A 101 -34.62 -20.08 15.56
N LYS A 102 -33.99 -20.43 16.69
CA LYS A 102 -34.62 -21.24 17.73
C LYS A 102 -35.82 -20.54 18.35
N ASP A 103 -35.74 -19.22 18.56
CA ASP A 103 -36.87 -18.44 19.08
C ASP A 103 -38.07 -18.50 18.12
N LEU A 104 -37.84 -18.36 16.81
CA LEU A 104 -38.89 -18.51 15.80
C LEU A 104 -39.51 -19.92 15.78
N GLU A 105 -38.69 -20.96 15.91
CA GLU A 105 -39.17 -22.34 16.00
C GLU A 105 -40.02 -22.55 17.26
N ILE A 106 -39.63 -21.98 18.40
CA ILE A 106 -40.39 -22.04 19.65
C ILE A 106 -41.73 -21.33 19.50
N GLU A 107 -41.75 -20.12 18.93
CA GLU A 107 -43.01 -19.37 18.69
C GLU A 107 -43.97 -20.16 17.80
N GLN A 108 -43.45 -20.80 16.75
CA GLN A 108 -44.27 -21.62 15.86
C GLN A 108 -44.84 -22.85 16.58
N LEU A 109 -44.02 -23.56 17.37
CA LEU A 109 -44.49 -24.71 18.15
C LEU A 109 -45.54 -24.31 19.18
N GLN A 110 -45.39 -23.17 19.85
CA GLN A 110 -46.37 -22.65 20.80
C GLN A 110 -47.72 -22.36 20.12
N LYS A 111 -47.69 -21.79 18.92
CA LYS A 111 -48.89 -21.55 18.12
C LYS A 111 -49.59 -22.86 17.75
N ASP A 112 -48.84 -23.84 17.28
CA ASP A 112 -49.38 -25.15 16.88
C ASP A 112 -50.04 -25.87 18.07
N ILE A 113 -49.39 -25.84 19.26
CA ILE A 113 -49.96 -26.39 20.51
C ILE A 113 -51.27 -25.68 20.88
N ALA A 114 -51.31 -24.34 20.78
CA ALA A 114 -52.52 -23.58 21.10
C ALA A 114 -53.68 -23.92 20.16
N ASP A 115 -53.41 -24.11 18.87
CA ASP A 115 -54.44 -24.46 17.89
C ASP A 115 -54.94 -25.90 18.06
N ILE A 116 -54.06 -26.86 18.36
CA ILE A 116 -54.46 -28.24 18.73
C ILE A 116 -55.34 -28.21 19.99
N THR A 117 -54.97 -27.43 21.00
CA THR A 117 -55.74 -27.31 22.25
C THR A 117 -57.15 -26.78 22.00
N LYS A 118 -57.30 -25.77 21.13
CA LYS A 118 -58.62 -25.26 20.72
C LYS A 118 -59.46 -26.32 20.00
N GLN A 119 -58.85 -27.08 19.08
CA GLN A 119 -59.56 -28.13 18.34
C GLN A 119 -60.10 -29.22 19.28
N LEU A 120 -59.28 -29.64 20.27
CA LEU A 120 -59.70 -30.61 21.28
C LEU A 120 -60.84 -30.07 22.16
N ALA A 121 -60.80 -28.78 22.53
CA ALA A 121 -61.87 -28.15 23.33
C ALA A 121 -63.21 -28.04 22.59
N VAL A 122 -63.18 -27.83 21.27
CA VAL A 122 -64.40 -27.74 20.43
C VAL A 122 -64.97 -29.13 20.11
N GLY A 123 -64.13 -30.15 19.96
CA GLY A 123 -64.55 -31.53 19.67
C GLY A 123 -65.18 -32.29 20.85
N GLY A 124 -65.15 -31.73 22.07
CA GLY A 124 -65.73 -32.33 23.28
C GLY A 124 -67.19 -31.96 23.58
N ASN A 125 -67.83 -31.11 22.76
CA ASN A 125 -69.25 -30.78 22.86
C ASN A 125 -70.07 -31.64 21.87
N ILE A 126 -70.31 -32.90 22.21
CA ILE A 126 -71.35 -33.75 21.62
C ILE A 126 -72.07 -34.48 22.76
#